data_AF-A0A937A4R5-F1
#
_entry.id   AF-A0A937A4R5-F1
#
_cell.length_a   1.000
_cell.length_b   1.000
_cell.length_c   1.000
_cell.angle_alpha   90.00
_cell.angle_beta   90.00
_cell.angle_gamma   90.00
#
_symmetry.space_group_name_H-M   'P 1'
#
loop_
_entity.id
_entity.type
_entity.pdbx_description
1 polymer ?
#
loop_
_entity_poly.entity_id
_entity_poly.type
_entity_poly.pdbx_seq_one_letter_code
_entity_poly.pdbx_strand_id
1 'polypeptide(L)'
;MRRNILSVFALAGLSFAGGSALASKPQRRIDKRLLGTWKSDKERTIERWRYERPLDSVQREKFESIFGKLVLRVTETHYYGTFDEDKFSGQYTVLASDERSVCISHKLAGTQELKQYFFEGNHMYVLVGYNIEFFKRVEA
;
A
#
# COMPACT_ATOMS: atom_id res chain seq x y z
N MET A 1 52.20 -35.48 -21.52
CA MET A 1 52.01 -34.05 -21.81
C MET A 1 52.15 -33.30 -20.48
N ARG A 2 53.29 -32.66 -20.16
CA ARG A 2 53.61 -31.23 -20.40
C ARG A 2 52.43 -30.33 -19.94
N ARG A 3 52.51 -29.43 -18.94
CA ARG A 3 53.63 -28.67 -18.33
C ARG A 3 53.25 -28.14 -16.93
N ASN A 4 54.29 -27.97 -16.12
CA ASN A 4 54.39 -27.23 -14.85
C ASN A 4 53.92 -25.76 -14.94
N ILE A 5 53.62 -25.11 -13.80
CA ILE A 5 54.46 -24.08 -13.13
C ILE A 5 53.70 -23.45 -11.94
N LEU A 6 54.34 -23.52 -10.76
CA LEU A 6 54.08 -22.69 -9.58
C LEU A 6 54.43 -21.22 -9.86
N SER A 7 53.64 -20.28 -9.35
CA SER A 7 54.11 -18.91 -9.11
C SER A 7 53.53 -18.38 -7.81
N VAL A 8 54.42 -17.76 -7.04
CA VAL A 8 54.35 -17.36 -5.64
C VAL A 8 54.20 -15.83 -5.57
N PHE A 9 53.73 -15.32 -4.42
CA PHE A 9 53.68 -13.91 -3.97
C PHE A 9 52.55 -13.06 -4.59
N ALA A 10 51.87 -12.15 -3.90
CA ALA A 10 52.22 -11.36 -2.73
C ALA A 10 50.96 -10.95 -1.94
N LEU A 11 51.10 -10.83 -0.61
CA LEU A 11 50.25 -9.99 0.21
C LEU A 11 50.32 -8.55 -0.32
N ALA A 12 49.16 -7.96 -0.59
CA ALA A 12 48.98 -6.52 -0.57
C ALA A 12 47.67 -6.25 0.18
N GLY A 13 47.81 -5.69 1.39
CA GLY A 13 46.68 -5.23 2.18
C GLY A 13 45.95 -4.11 1.45
N LEU A 14 44.65 -4.30 1.23
CA LEU A 14 43.75 -3.18 1.02
C LEU A 14 43.17 -2.79 2.37
N SER A 15 43.80 -1.76 2.95
CA SER A 15 43.18 -0.93 3.96
C SER A 15 41.86 -0.41 3.39
N PHE A 16 40.73 -0.89 3.93
CA PHE A 16 39.45 -0.22 3.73
C PHE A 16 39.51 1.09 4.52
N ALA A 17 39.98 2.14 3.84
CA ALA A 17 39.82 3.49 4.33
C ALA A 17 38.32 3.72 4.53
N GLY A 18 37.97 4.09 5.76
CA GLY A 18 36.60 4.39 6.17
C GLY A 18 36.03 5.52 5.33
N GLY A 19 35.28 5.17 4.30
CA GLY A 19 34.22 6.02 3.80
C GLY A 19 33.11 5.97 4.83
N SER A 20 33.08 6.95 5.74
CA SER A 20 31.89 7.22 6.52
C SER A 20 30.79 7.56 5.53
N ALA A 21 30.01 6.53 5.15
CA ALA A 21 28.78 6.74 4.44
C ALA A 21 27.93 7.58 5.39
N LEU A 22 27.89 8.88 5.12
CA LEU A 22 26.82 9.73 5.61
C LEU A 22 25.55 9.01 5.20
N ALA A 23 24.95 8.28 6.15
CA ALA A 23 23.71 7.57 5.93
C ALA A 23 22.70 8.66 5.61
N SER A 24 22.52 8.93 4.32
CA SER A 24 21.50 9.85 3.84
C SER A 24 20.21 9.35 4.45
N LYS A 25 19.56 10.19 5.26
CA LYS A 25 18.25 9.83 5.83
C LYS A 25 17.40 9.30 4.68
N PRO A 26 16.78 8.11 4.81
CA PRO A 26 16.00 7.55 3.72
C PRO A 26 14.96 8.59 3.31
N GLN A 27 15.06 9.08 2.07
CA GLN A 27 14.14 10.05 1.55
C GLN A 27 12.76 9.39 1.46
N ARG A 28 11.81 9.92 2.23
CA ARG A 28 10.45 9.39 2.25
C ARG A 28 9.86 9.48 0.84
N ARG A 29 9.42 8.34 0.31
CA ARG A 29 8.72 8.28 -0.97
C ARG A 29 7.29 8.76 -0.78
N ILE A 30 6.83 9.60 -1.70
CA ILE A 30 5.46 10.07 -1.78
C ILE A 30 4.96 9.69 -3.18
N ASP A 31 3.79 9.06 -3.25
CA ASP A 31 3.09 8.85 -4.51
C ASP A 31 1.87 9.76 -4.57
N LYS A 32 1.89 10.72 -5.51
CA LYS A 32 0.84 11.73 -5.64
C LYS A 32 -0.54 11.14 -5.91
N ARG A 33 -0.61 9.94 -6.49
CA ARG A 33 -1.89 9.29 -6.76
C ARG A 33 -2.65 9.01 -5.48
N LEU A 34 -1.98 8.70 -4.36
CA LEU A 34 -2.63 8.44 -3.07
C LEU A 34 -3.32 9.69 -2.50
N LEU A 35 -2.75 10.87 -2.70
CA LEU A 35 -3.15 12.11 -2.02
C LEU A 35 -4.57 12.52 -2.39
N GLY A 36 -5.31 13.12 -1.46
CA GLY A 36 -6.68 13.62 -1.66
C GLY A 36 -7.72 12.87 -0.84
N THR A 37 -9.00 13.09 -1.15
CA THR A 37 -10.12 12.44 -0.46
C THR A 37 -10.75 11.36 -1.34
N TRP A 38 -10.86 10.16 -0.79
CA TRP A 38 -11.42 8.98 -1.43
C TRP A 38 -12.65 8.50 -0.68
N LYS A 39 -13.74 8.22 -1.38
CA LYS A 39 -14.96 7.67 -0.81
C LYS A 39 -15.18 6.26 -1.36
N SER A 40 -15.57 5.33 -0.50
CA SER A 40 -15.98 3.98 -0.90
C SER A 40 -17.05 4.07 -2.01
N ASP A 41 -16.86 3.27 -3.04
CA ASP A 41 -17.75 3.15 -4.20
C ASP A 41 -18.61 1.90 -3.99
N LYS A 42 -19.81 2.12 -3.46
CA LYS A 42 -20.74 1.04 -3.08
C LYS A 42 -21.12 0.21 -4.30
N GLU A 43 -21.54 0.89 -5.36
CA GLU A 43 -22.09 0.25 -6.55
C GLU A 43 -21.05 -0.69 -7.17
N ARG A 44 -19.83 -0.19 -7.41
CA ARG A 44 -18.76 -0.97 -8.03
C ARG A 44 -18.21 -2.07 -7.12
N THR A 45 -18.18 -1.81 -5.80
CA THR A 45 -17.78 -2.82 -4.81
C THR A 45 -18.75 -3.99 -4.79
N ILE A 46 -20.06 -3.73 -4.71
CA ILE A 46 -21.08 -4.78 -4.69
C ILE A 46 -21.13 -5.55 -6.00
N GLU A 47 -21.02 -4.87 -7.14
CA GLU A 47 -21.00 -5.52 -8.47
C GLU A 47 -19.91 -6.60 -8.57
N ARG A 48 -18.76 -6.36 -7.94
CA ARG A 48 -17.60 -7.27 -7.96
C ARG A 48 -17.48 -8.15 -6.72
N TRP A 49 -18.39 -8.00 -5.76
CA TRP A 49 -18.31 -8.74 -4.51
C TRP A 49 -18.66 -10.21 -4.71
N ARG A 50 -17.79 -11.09 -4.22
CA ARG A 50 -18.01 -12.53 -4.17
C ARG A 50 -18.52 -12.89 -2.79
N TYR A 51 -19.75 -13.39 -2.74
CA TYR A 51 -20.32 -13.92 -1.52
C TYR A 51 -19.90 -15.38 -1.37
N GLU A 52 -19.17 -15.69 -0.30
CA GLU A 52 -18.76 -17.07 0.04
C GLU A 52 -19.96 -18.01 0.23
N ARG A 53 -21.07 -17.47 0.71
CA ARG A 53 -22.32 -18.18 0.95
C ARG A 53 -23.50 -17.34 0.45
N PRO A 54 -24.58 -17.98 -0.04
CA PRO A 54 -25.81 -17.25 -0.33
C PRO A 54 -26.30 -16.53 0.93
N LEU A 55 -26.59 -15.24 0.78
CA LEU A 55 -27.26 -14.43 1.80
C LEU A 55 -28.74 -14.31 1.43
N ASP A 56 -29.62 -14.34 2.44
CA ASP A 56 -31.01 -13.92 2.22
C ASP A 56 -31.07 -12.41 1.91
N SER A 57 -32.23 -11.93 1.46
CA SER A 57 -32.39 -10.53 1.04
C SER A 57 -32.10 -9.53 2.17
N VAL A 58 -32.47 -9.86 3.42
CA VAL A 58 -32.29 -8.98 4.58
C VAL A 58 -30.83 -8.95 5.02
N GLN A 59 -30.17 -10.10 5.04
CA GLN A 59 -28.74 -10.22 5.33
C GLN A 59 -27.91 -9.49 4.27
N ARG A 60 -28.28 -9.66 3.00
CA ARG A 60 -27.62 -9.01 1.87
C ARG A 60 -27.75 -7.49 1.96
N GLU A 61 -28.96 -6.98 2.19
CA GLU A 61 -29.19 -5.54 2.34
C GLU A 61 -28.38 -4.96 3.50
N LYS A 62 -28.40 -5.62 4.67
CA LYS A 62 -27.60 -5.20 5.84
C LYS A 62 -26.12 -5.19 5.52
N PHE A 63 -25.61 -6.23 4.86
CA PHE A 63 -24.22 -6.30 4.46
C PHE A 63 -23.85 -5.20 3.48
N GLU A 64 -24.63 -5.02 2.42
CA GLU A 64 -24.40 -4.00 1.39
C GLU A 64 -24.52 -2.57 1.94
N SER A 65 -25.23 -2.37 3.05
CA SER A 65 -25.39 -1.07 3.70
C SER A 65 -24.10 -0.50 4.28
N ILE A 66 -23.06 -1.33 4.49
CA ILE A 66 -21.78 -0.88 5.03
C ILE A 66 -20.94 -0.13 3.99
N PHE A 67 -21.10 -0.43 2.70
CA PHE A 67 -20.30 0.18 1.65
C PHE A 67 -20.79 1.58 1.29
N GLY A 68 -19.91 2.40 0.72
CA GLY A 68 -20.23 3.78 0.33
C GLY A 68 -20.13 4.80 1.47
N LYS A 69 -19.90 4.34 2.70
CA LYS A 69 -19.81 5.19 3.90
C LYS A 69 -18.38 5.59 4.25
N LEU A 70 -17.41 4.72 3.98
CA LEU A 70 -16.00 4.98 4.28
C LEU A 70 -15.47 6.16 3.44
N VAL A 71 -14.89 7.15 4.12
CA VAL A 71 -14.15 8.26 3.52
C VAL A 71 -12.72 8.24 4.04
N LEU A 72 -11.74 8.22 3.14
CA LEU A 72 -10.32 8.26 3.42
C LEU A 72 -9.71 9.55 2.87
N ARG A 73 -9.25 10.43 3.76
CA ARG A 73 -8.40 11.56 3.39
C ARG A 73 -6.95 11.17 3.55
N VAL A 74 -6.19 11.19 2.47
CA VAL A 74 -4.77 10.81 2.46
C VAL A 74 -3.93 12.06 2.21
N THR A 75 -3.01 12.32 3.14
CA THR A 75 -1.99 13.37 3.05
C THR A 75 -0.64 12.73 2.78
N GLU A 76 0.43 13.52 2.61
CA GLU A 76 1.76 12.98 2.35
C GLU A 76 2.28 12.04 3.45
N THR A 77 1.73 12.15 4.66
CA THR A 77 2.27 11.46 5.83
C THR A 77 1.29 10.58 6.57
N HIS A 78 0.00 10.81 6.39
CA HIS A 78 -1.07 10.17 7.16
C HIS A 78 -2.27 9.85 6.27
N TYR A 79 -3.04 8.86 6.71
CA TYR A 79 -4.43 8.70 6.28
C TYR A 79 -5.36 8.99 7.46
N TYR A 80 -6.53 9.53 7.15
CA TYR A 80 -7.62 9.79 8.07
C TYR A 80 -8.86 9.13 7.49
N GLY A 81 -9.44 8.18 8.23
CA GLY A 81 -10.66 7.49 7.86
C GLY A 81 -11.83 7.95 8.70
N THR A 82 -12.98 8.08 8.05
CA THR A 82 -14.28 8.25 8.70
C THR A 82 -15.22 7.17 8.17
N PHE A 83 -15.83 6.41 9.06
CA PHE A 83 -16.84 5.40 8.73
C PHE A 83 -18.02 5.59 9.66
N ASP A 84 -19.18 5.98 9.12
CA ASP A 84 -20.30 6.49 9.92
C ASP A 84 -19.81 7.62 10.88
N GLU A 85 -19.91 7.43 12.19
CA GLU A 85 -19.44 8.40 13.20
C GLU A 85 -18.00 8.12 13.67
N ASP A 86 -17.47 6.94 13.36
CA ASP A 86 -16.16 6.51 13.80
C ASP A 86 -15.05 7.14 12.98
N LYS A 87 -14.02 7.62 13.67
CA LYS A 87 -12.82 8.21 13.05
C LYS A 87 -11.59 7.41 13.43
N PHE A 88 -10.72 7.22 12.45
CA PHE A 88 -9.43 6.58 12.66
C PHE A 88 -8.36 7.28 11.84
N SER A 89 -7.10 7.12 12.24
CA SER A 89 -5.98 7.67 11.47
C SER A 89 -4.72 6.86 11.70
N GLY A 90 -3.76 7.02 10.80
CA GLY A 90 -2.48 6.37 10.94
C GLY A 90 -1.44 6.96 10.00
N GLN A 91 -0.17 6.74 10.36
CA GLN A 91 0.94 7.01 9.46
C GLN A 91 1.10 5.86 8.47
N TYR A 92 1.58 6.20 7.27
CA TYR A 92 1.94 5.22 6.27
C TYR A 92 3.25 5.55 5.57
N THR A 93 3.93 4.56 5.02
CA THR A 93 5.13 4.74 4.20
C THR A 93 4.91 4.10 2.84
N VAL A 94 5.25 4.78 1.75
CA VAL A 94 5.27 4.17 0.41
C VAL A 94 6.53 3.33 0.27
N LEU A 95 6.35 2.03 -0.01
CA LEU A 95 7.45 1.08 -0.18
C LEU A 95 7.86 0.96 -1.64
N ALA A 96 6.87 0.81 -2.51
CA ALA A 96 7.05 0.64 -3.94
C ALA A 96 5.86 1.23 -4.70
N SER A 97 6.10 1.64 -5.94
CA SER A 97 5.06 2.00 -6.87
C SER A 97 5.49 1.70 -8.29
N ASP A 98 4.51 1.47 -9.15
CA ASP A 98 4.65 1.35 -10.59
C ASP A 98 3.59 2.21 -11.29
N GLU A 99 3.43 2.08 -12.60
CA GLU A 99 2.47 2.85 -13.39
C GLU A 99 1.01 2.69 -12.94
N ARG A 100 0.65 1.58 -12.28
CA ARG A 100 -0.75 1.21 -11.98
C ARG A 100 -1.04 1.08 -10.49
N SER A 101 -0.03 0.92 -9.65
CA SER A 101 -0.22 0.59 -8.25
C SER A 101 0.80 1.22 -7.31
N VAL A 102 0.42 1.29 -6.04
CA VAL A 102 1.26 1.77 -4.93
C VAL A 102 1.12 0.81 -3.76
N CYS A 103 2.26 0.31 -3.27
CA CYS A 103 2.33 -0.49 -2.06
C CYS A 103 2.76 0.38 -0.88
N ILE A 104 1.95 0.38 0.18
CA ILE A 104 2.20 1.11 1.43
C ILE A 104 2.36 0.16 2.61
N SER A 105 3.08 0.65 3.62
CA SER A 105 3.21 0.07 4.95
C SER A 105 2.50 0.97 5.94
N HIS A 106 1.58 0.46 6.75
CA HIS A 106 0.93 1.23 7.83
C HIS A 106 0.69 0.38 9.08
N LYS A 107 0.44 1.02 10.23
CA LYS A 107 0.05 0.30 11.45
C LYS A 107 -1.46 0.34 11.62
N LEU A 108 -2.09 -0.82 11.71
CA LEU A 108 -3.50 -0.99 12.04
C LEU A 108 -3.61 -1.87 13.29
N ALA A 109 -4.33 -1.40 14.31
CA ALA A 109 -4.49 -2.12 15.59
C ALA A 109 -3.16 -2.65 16.19
N GLY A 110 -2.08 -1.84 16.10
CA GLY A 110 -0.76 -2.20 16.63
C GLY A 110 0.06 -3.13 15.72
N THR A 111 -0.53 -3.69 14.67
CA THR A 111 0.13 -4.59 13.72
C THR A 111 0.59 -3.81 12.50
N GLN A 112 1.81 -4.12 12.03
CA GLN A 112 2.32 -3.59 10.78
C GLN A 112 1.69 -4.35 9.60
N GLU A 113 0.95 -3.64 8.75
CA GLU A 113 0.32 -4.21 7.56
C GLU A 113 0.93 -3.60 6.29
N LEU A 114 0.86 -4.39 5.21
CA LEU A 114 1.14 -3.97 3.84
C LEU A 114 -0.17 -3.91 3.06
N LYS A 115 -0.39 -2.83 2.32
CA LYS A 115 -1.54 -2.70 1.41
C LYS A 115 -1.10 -2.20 0.05
N GLN A 116 -1.63 -2.82 -1.00
CA GLN A 116 -1.43 -2.39 -2.37
C GLN A 116 -2.72 -1.77 -2.92
N TYR A 117 -2.63 -0.50 -3.31
CA TYR A 117 -3.70 0.22 -3.98
C TYR A 117 -3.42 0.28 -5.48
N PHE A 118 -4.43 -0.01 -6.28
CA PHE A 118 -4.40 0.09 -7.73
C PHE A 118 -5.19 1.31 -8.18
N PHE A 119 -4.76 1.98 -9.25
CA PHE A 119 -5.33 3.25 -9.69
C PHE A 119 -5.85 3.18 -11.13
N GLU A 120 -7.03 3.75 -11.35
CA GLU A 120 -7.69 3.89 -12.64
C GLU A 120 -8.30 5.29 -12.75
N GLY A 121 -7.47 6.26 -13.17
CA GLY A 121 -7.85 7.67 -13.22
C GLY A 121 -8.24 8.21 -11.83
N ASN A 122 -9.50 8.59 -11.68
CA ASN A 122 -10.07 9.09 -10.42
C ASN A 122 -10.62 7.99 -9.51
N HIS A 123 -10.30 6.72 -9.79
CA HIS A 123 -10.67 5.59 -8.95
C HIS A 123 -9.42 4.91 -8.41
N MET A 124 -9.54 4.33 -7.23
CA MET A 124 -8.59 3.37 -6.72
C MET A 124 -9.32 2.14 -6.17
N TYR A 125 -8.63 1.03 -6.08
CA TYR A 125 -9.15 -0.16 -5.43
C TYR A 125 -8.06 -0.92 -4.68
N VAL A 126 -8.50 -1.72 -3.72
CA VAL A 126 -7.64 -2.54 -2.86
C VAL A 126 -8.28 -3.90 -2.67
N LEU A 127 -7.44 -4.93 -2.50
CA LEU A 127 -7.93 -6.25 -2.14
C LEU A 127 -8.31 -6.30 -0.66
N VAL A 128 -9.46 -6.89 -0.37
CA VAL A 128 -9.96 -7.15 0.97
C VAL A 128 -10.30 -8.64 1.04
N GLY A 129 -9.31 -9.46 1.43
CA GLY A 129 -9.38 -10.90 1.26
C GLY A 129 -9.35 -11.30 -0.22
N TYR A 130 -10.36 -12.05 -0.66
CA TYR A 130 -10.56 -12.41 -2.09
C TYR A 130 -11.51 -11.44 -2.81
N ASN A 131 -11.97 -10.39 -2.13
CA ASN A 131 -12.82 -9.35 -2.68
C ASN A 131 -12.03 -8.08 -3.00
N ILE A 132 -12.67 -7.17 -3.73
CA ILE A 132 -12.11 -5.88 -4.12
C ILE A 132 -13.02 -4.80 -3.54
N GLU A 133 -12.44 -3.87 -2.79
CA GLU A 133 -13.13 -2.64 -2.40
C GLU A 133 -12.67 -1.50 -3.32
N PHE A 134 -13.65 -0.82 -3.91
CA PHE A 134 -13.42 0.31 -4.82
C PHE A 134 -13.66 1.64 -4.11
N PHE A 135 -12.93 2.66 -4.56
CA PHE A 135 -13.02 4.01 -4.08
C PHE A 135 -13.01 4.99 -5.24
N LYS A 136 -13.78 6.06 -5.11
CA LYS A 136 -13.78 7.21 -6.02
C LYS A 136 -13.19 8.43 -5.33
N ARG A 137 -12.41 9.21 -6.07
CA ARG A 137 -11.91 10.50 -5.61
C ARG A 137 -13.07 11.49 -5.54
N VAL A 138 -13.23 12.18 -4.41
CA VAL A 138 -14.31 13.16 -4.20
C VAL A 138 -13.80 14.59 -4.00
N GLU A 139 -12.55 14.77 -3.59
CA GLU A 139 -11.87 16.07 -3.50
C GLU A 139 -10.40 15.89 -3.91
N ALA A 140 -9.87 16.83 -4.69
CA ALA A 140 -8.51 16.86 -5.19
C ALA A 140 -7.66 17.88 -4.45
#